data_AF-A0A951P4V2-F1
#
_entry.id   AF-A0A951P4V2-F1
#
_cell.length_a   1.000
_cell.length_b   1.000
_cell.length_c   1.000
_cell.angle_alpha   90.00
_cell.angle_beta   90.00
_cell.angle_gamma   90.00
#
_symmetry.space_group_name_H-M   'P 1'
#
loop_
_entity.id
_entity.type
_entity.pdbx_description
1 polymer ?
#
loop_
_entity_poly.entity_id
_entity_poly.type
_entity_poly.pdbx_seq_one_letter_code
_entity_poly.pdbx_strand_id
1 'polypeptide(L)'
;MNRRRITQVTILTALQRLNTMDAWTFCDRWFGIDQLSPAEQDKTRSRRGYRAQCVRVVAAVLRLQESTVDEWGTKLERMPENPHQAALSYADVIRQQIQASQSTDLLDLYLRYSESEN
;
A
#
# COMPACT_ATOMS: atom_id res chain seq x y z
N MET A 1 26.43 -19.48 -3.41
CA MET A 1 25.26 -18.89 -2.72
C MET A 1 25.69 -17.67 -1.91
N ASN A 2 25.23 -16.48 -2.30
CA ASN A 2 25.82 -15.20 -1.85
C ASN A 2 25.16 -14.69 -0.55
N ARG A 3 25.85 -14.85 0.59
CA ARG A 3 25.37 -14.47 1.94
C ARG A 3 24.88 -13.01 2.05
N ARG A 4 25.36 -12.11 1.18
CA ARG A 4 24.97 -10.68 1.17
C ARG A 4 23.53 -10.41 0.71
N ARG A 5 22.97 -11.24 -0.19
CA ARG A 5 21.58 -11.08 -0.65
C ARG A 5 20.57 -11.54 0.40
N ILE A 6 20.92 -12.57 1.16
CA ILE A 6 20.06 -13.14 2.19
C ILE A 6 19.89 -12.13 3.34
N THR A 7 20.97 -11.49 3.81
CA THR A 7 20.88 -10.49 4.90
C THR A 7 20.09 -9.24 4.52
N GLN A 8 20.17 -8.76 3.27
CA GLN A 8 19.36 -7.62 2.82
C GLN A 8 17.86 -7.92 2.79
N VAL A 9 17.48 -9.10 2.26
CA VAL A 9 16.06 -9.51 2.22
C VAL A 9 15.50 -9.66 3.63
N THR A 10 16.23 -10.27 4.56
CA THR A 10 15.77 -10.44 5.94
C THR A 10 15.62 -9.11 6.68
N ILE A 11 16.51 -8.14 6.45
CA ILE A 11 16.41 -6.79 7.02
C ILE A 11 15.20 -6.03 6.43
N LEU A 12 14.99 -6.11 5.11
CA LEU A 12 13.80 -5.54 4.46
C LEU A 12 12.51 -6.17 5.01
N THR A 13 12.45 -7.49 5.16
CA THR A 13 11.30 -8.18 5.74
C THR A 13 11.11 -7.86 7.23
N ALA A 14 12.18 -7.68 8.00
CA ALA A 14 12.11 -7.28 9.40
C ALA A 14 11.66 -5.81 9.57
N LEU A 15 12.12 -4.90 8.71
CA LEU A 15 11.67 -3.51 8.68
C LEU A 15 10.22 -3.38 8.18
N GLN A 16 9.81 -4.24 7.24
CA GLN A 16 8.40 -4.35 6.81
C GLN A 16 7.48 -4.82 7.94
N ARG A 17 7.96 -5.68 8.84
CA ARG A 17 7.20 -6.14 10.04
C ARG A 17 7.07 -5.07 11.12
N LEU A 18 7.91 -4.02 11.10
CA LEU A 18 7.86 -2.91 12.05
C LEU A 18 7.03 -1.72 11.54
N ASN A 19 6.63 -1.73 10.28
CA ASN A 19 5.98 -0.58 9.67
C ASN A 19 4.46 -0.73 9.75
N THR A 20 3.83 0.07 10.61
CA THR A 20 2.38 0.26 10.63
C THR A 20 2.01 1.49 9.80
N MET A 21 0.83 1.48 9.20
CA MET A 21 0.33 2.59 8.40
C MET A 21 -1.11 2.90 8.77
N ASP A 22 -1.38 4.15 9.12
CA ASP A 22 -2.76 4.61 9.31
C ASP A 22 -3.49 4.71 7.96
N ALA A 23 -4.82 4.62 8.02
CA ALA A 23 -5.65 4.55 6.83
C ALA A 23 -5.67 5.85 6.01
N TRP A 24 -5.48 7.01 6.65
CA TRP A 24 -5.49 8.29 5.96
C TRP A 24 -4.21 8.49 5.15
N THR A 25 -3.05 8.18 5.75
CA THR A 25 -1.76 8.16 5.06
C THR A 25 -1.77 7.16 3.91
N PHE A 26 -2.35 5.97 4.13
CA PHE A 26 -2.52 4.97 3.07
C PHE A 26 -3.31 5.53 1.89
N CYS A 27 -4.45 6.19 2.14
CA CYS A 27 -5.22 6.83 1.08
C CYS A 27 -4.43 7.90 0.32
N ASP A 28 -3.76 8.79 1.06
CA ASP A 28 -3.04 9.90 0.44
C ASP A 28 -1.99 9.34 -0.54
N ARG A 29 -1.27 8.28 -0.15
CA ARG A 29 -0.34 7.57 -1.03
C ARG A 29 -1.02 6.82 -2.17
N TRP A 30 -2.16 6.19 -1.90
CA TRP A 30 -2.92 5.43 -2.90
C TRP A 30 -3.39 6.33 -4.04
N PHE A 31 -3.84 7.54 -3.72
CA PHE A 31 -4.33 8.53 -4.69
C PHE A 31 -3.25 9.51 -5.16
N GLY A 32 -2.00 9.35 -4.73
CA GLY A 32 -0.87 10.21 -5.11
C GLY A 32 -0.97 11.65 -4.58
N ILE A 33 -1.72 11.86 -3.49
CA ILE A 33 -1.88 13.16 -2.84
C ILE A 33 -0.61 13.53 -2.08
N ASP A 34 0.11 12.56 -1.52
CA ASP A 34 1.36 12.78 -0.77
C ASP A 34 2.46 13.47 -1.61
N GLN A 35 2.35 13.40 -2.94
CA GLN A 35 3.28 14.02 -3.90
C GLN A 35 2.89 15.45 -4.28
N LEU A 36 1.72 15.93 -3.85
CA LEU A 36 1.23 17.28 -4.14
C LEU A 36 1.78 18.31 -3.14
N SER A 37 1.73 19.59 -3.52
CA SER A 37 2.02 20.68 -2.58
C SER A 37 1.00 20.71 -1.43
N PRO A 38 1.34 21.21 -0.23
CA PRO A 38 0.42 21.19 0.92
C PRO A 38 -0.95 21.83 0.63
N ALA A 39 -0.98 22.94 -0.12
CA ALA A 39 -2.22 23.60 -0.51
C ALA A 39 -3.09 22.74 -1.44
N GLU A 40 -2.46 21.98 -2.35
CA GLU A 40 -3.16 21.06 -3.25
C GLU A 40 -3.60 19.78 -2.54
N GLN A 41 -2.85 19.31 -1.55
CA GLN A 41 -3.27 18.21 -0.68
C GLN A 41 -4.58 18.56 0.01
N ASP A 42 -4.63 19.71 0.67
CA ASP A 42 -5.82 20.13 1.41
C ASP A 42 -7.02 20.39 0.48
N LYS A 43 -6.77 21.00 -0.68
CA LYS A 43 -7.79 21.16 -1.72
C LYS A 43 -8.34 19.80 -2.18
N THR A 44 -7.47 18.81 -2.37
CA THR A 44 -7.87 17.48 -2.87
C THR A 44 -8.60 16.68 -1.80
N ARG A 45 -8.11 16.69 -0.55
CA ARG A 45 -8.79 16.08 0.61
C ARG A 45 -10.17 16.68 0.86
N SER A 46 -10.33 17.97 0.57
CA SER A 46 -11.61 18.69 0.71
C SER A 46 -12.59 18.44 -0.44
N ARG A 47 -12.19 17.74 -1.50
CA ARG A 47 -13.11 17.41 -2.60
C ARG A 47 -14.17 16.45 -2.11
N ARG A 48 -15.43 16.74 -2.48
CA ARG A 48 -16.56 15.85 -2.20
C ARG A 48 -16.26 14.46 -2.76
N GLY A 49 -16.36 13.46 -1.89
CA GLY A 49 -16.18 12.05 -2.27
C GLY A 49 -14.79 11.48 -1.98
N TYR A 50 -13.77 12.29 -1.66
CA TYR A 50 -12.44 11.77 -1.32
C TYR A 50 -12.51 10.76 -0.16
N ARG A 51 -13.21 11.13 0.91
CA ARG A 51 -13.46 10.25 2.05
C ARG A 51 -14.16 8.94 1.63
N ALA A 52 -15.19 9.01 0.79
CA ALA A 52 -15.92 7.81 0.36
C ALA A 52 -15.03 6.88 -0.48
N GLN A 53 -14.11 7.44 -1.29
CA GLN A 53 -13.11 6.67 -2.00
C GLN A 53 -12.13 5.99 -1.05
N CYS A 54 -11.68 6.70 0.00
CA CYS A 54 -10.89 6.12 1.07
C CYS A 54 -11.55 4.90 1.72
N VAL A 55 -12.81 5.05 2.15
CA VAL A 55 -13.58 3.97 2.77
C VAL A 55 -13.63 2.73 1.87
N ARG A 56 -13.93 2.92 0.58
CA ARG A 56 -13.98 1.82 -0.41
C ARG A 56 -12.65 1.10 -0.55
N VAL A 57 -11.56 1.83 -0.74
CA VAL A 57 -10.24 1.23 -0.96
C VAL A 57 -9.77 0.49 0.30
N VAL A 58 -9.89 1.11 1.47
CA VAL A 58 -9.49 0.50 2.74
C VAL A 58 -10.32 -0.75 3.03
N ALA A 59 -11.64 -0.69 2.82
CA ALA A 59 -12.53 -1.85 2.96
C ALA A 59 -12.12 -2.99 2.02
N ALA A 60 -11.82 -2.68 0.75
CA ALA A 60 -11.39 -3.68 -0.22
C ALA A 60 -10.05 -4.33 0.15
N VAL A 61 -9.06 -3.54 0.57
CA VAL A 61 -7.73 -4.03 0.95
C VAL A 61 -7.80 -4.90 2.21
N LEU A 62 -8.57 -4.47 3.20
CA LEU A 62 -8.73 -5.19 4.47
C LEU A 62 -9.78 -6.30 4.43
N ARG A 63 -10.50 -6.44 3.30
CA ARG A 63 -11.65 -7.36 3.12
C ARG A 63 -12.72 -7.18 4.20
N LEU A 64 -13.04 -5.93 4.51
CA LEU A 64 -14.08 -5.53 5.45
C LEU A 64 -15.29 -4.95 4.71
N GLN A 65 -16.40 -4.81 5.41
CA GLN A 65 -17.55 -4.05 4.91
C GLN A 65 -17.23 -2.55 4.92
N GLU A 66 -17.71 -1.80 3.92
CA GLU A 66 -17.54 -0.34 3.86
C GLU A 66 -18.12 0.34 5.10
N SER A 67 -19.25 -0.15 5.63
CA SER A 67 -19.87 0.38 6.85
C SER A 67 -18.94 0.31 8.07
N THR A 68 -18.21 -0.80 8.24
CA THR A 68 -17.24 -0.97 9.32
C THR A 68 -16.13 0.06 9.24
N VAL A 69 -15.63 0.35 8.04
CA VAL A 69 -14.56 1.33 7.81
C VAL A 69 -15.10 2.76 7.94
N ASP A 70 -16.33 3.01 7.49
CA ASP A 70 -16.98 4.32 7.60
C ASP A 70 -17.11 4.76 9.07
N GLU A 71 -17.37 3.81 9.98
CA GLU A 71 -17.44 4.05 11.43
C GLU A 71 -16.10 4.47 12.06
N TRP A 72 -14.96 4.37 11.37
CA TRP A 72 -13.65 4.76 11.92
C TRP A 72 -13.38 6.26 11.98
N GLY A 73 -14.37 7.08 11.63
CA GLY A 73 -14.27 8.54 11.70
C GLY A 73 -13.88 9.20 10.39
N THR A 74 -13.85 10.53 10.40
CA THR A 74 -13.72 11.35 9.19
C THR A 74 -12.41 11.11 8.47
N LYS A 75 -11.33 10.91 9.24
CA LYS A 75 -9.99 10.58 8.74
C LYS A 75 -9.61 9.13 9.02
N LEU A 76 -10.59 8.27 9.32
CA LEU A 76 -10.36 6.86 9.65
C LEU A 76 -9.42 6.67 10.87
N GLU A 77 -9.37 7.67 11.76
CA GLU A 77 -8.46 7.74 12.90
C GLU A 77 -8.72 6.67 13.97
N ARG A 78 -9.90 6.06 13.98
CA ARG A 78 -10.28 4.98 14.91
C ARG A 78 -10.03 3.58 14.34
N MET A 79 -9.33 3.45 13.22
CA MET A 79 -8.92 2.14 12.71
C MET A 79 -8.09 1.40 13.79
N PRO A 80 -8.45 0.15 14.15
CA PRO A 80 -7.65 -0.63 15.09
C PRO A 80 -6.24 -0.86 14.54
N GLU A 81 -5.22 -0.82 15.41
CA GLU A 81 -3.82 -0.91 15.00
C GLU A 81 -3.50 -2.26 14.34
N ASN A 82 -3.43 -3.33 15.13
CA ASN A 82 -3.19 -4.68 14.62
C ASN A 82 -4.53 -5.43 14.48
N PRO A 83 -4.76 -6.15 13.36
CA PRO A 83 -3.85 -6.42 12.24
C PRO A 83 -3.94 -5.39 11.08
N HIS A 84 -4.80 -4.38 11.16
CA HIS A 84 -5.18 -3.57 9.99
C HIS A 84 -4.08 -2.62 9.51
N GLN A 85 -3.39 -1.90 10.40
CA GLN A 85 -2.30 -1.00 10.01
C GLN A 85 -1.13 -1.75 9.37
N ALA A 86 -0.82 -2.96 9.84
CA ALA A 86 0.18 -3.82 9.23
C ALA A 86 -0.24 -4.28 7.83
N ALA A 87 -1.51 -4.65 7.65
CA ALA A 87 -2.06 -5.04 6.35
C ALA A 87 -2.03 -3.88 5.33
N LEU A 88 -2.39 -2.65 5.74
CA LEU A 88 -2.30 -1.47 4.86
C LEU A 88 -0.86 -1.15 4.47
N SER A 89 0.08 -1.24 5.42
CA SER A 89 1.52 -1.08 5.15
C SER A 89 2.02 -2.09 4.12
N TYR A 90 1.65 -3.37 4.28
CA TYR A 90 2.01 -4.42 3.32
C TYR A 90 1.42 -4.17 1.93
N ALA A 91 0.14 -3.76 1.86
CA ALA A 91 -0.52 -3.44 0.61
C ALA A 91 0.13 -2.26 -0.11
N ASP A 92 0.53 -1.20 0.62
CA ASP A 92 1.22 -0.04 0.03
C ASP A 92 2.57 -0.44 -0.56
N VAL A 93 3.36 -1.25 0.14
CA VAL A 93 4.65 -1.73 -0.36
C VAL A 93 4.49 -2.59 -1.63
N ILE A 94 3.55 -3.53 -1.65
CA ILE A 94 3.27 -4.32 -2.87
C ILE A 94 2.87 -3.40 -4.01
N ARG A 95 1.96 -2.45 -3.77
CA ARG A 95 1.50 -1.51 -4.79
C ARG A 95 2.67 -0.69 -5.35
N GLN A 96 3.52 -0.14 -4.49
CA GLN A 96 4.71 0.61 -4.91
C GLN A 96 5.66 -0.28 -5.73
N GLN A 97 5.86 -1.53 -5.31
CA GLN A 97 6.68 -2.47 -6.06
C GLN A 97 6.09 -2.77 -7.43
N ILE A 98 4.77 -2.97 -7.55
CA ILE A 98 4.08 -3.17 -8.83
C ILE A 98 4.21 -1.92 -9.72
N GLN A 99 4.04 -0.73 -9.15
CA GLN A 99 4.17 0.54 -9.87
C GLN A 99 5.60 0.79 -10.35
N ALA A 100 6.60 0.45 -9.54
CA ALA A 100 8.01 0.52 -9.91
C ALA A 100 8.40 -0.58 -10.91
N SER A 101 7.77 -1.76 -10.79
CA SER A 101 7.96 -2.89 -11.69
C SER A 101 7.07 -2.84 -12.93
N GLN A 102 6.59 -1.66 -13.34
CA GLN A 102 6.07 -1.45 -14.71
C GLN A 102 7.11 -1.77 -15.81
N SER A 103 8.31 -2.23 -15.42
CA SER A 103 9.21 -2.97 -16.30
C SER A 103 8.68 -4.39 -16.56
N THR A 104 8.55 -4.74 -17.84
CA THR A 104 8.31 -6.12 -18.29
C THR A 104 9.43 -7.08 -17.86
N ASP A 105 10.55 -6.58 -17.32
CA ASP A 105 11.72 -7.38 -16.94
C ASP A 105 11.41 -8.60 -16.08
N LEU A 106 10.49 -8.53 -15.11
CA LEU A 106 10.13 -9.70 -14.29
C LEU A 106 9.30 -10.73 -15.06
N LEU A 107 8.40 -10.26 -15.94
CA LEU A 107 7.63 -11.11 -16.83
C LEU A 107 8.55 -11.73 -17.89
N ASP A 108 9.46 -10.94 -18.47
CA ASP A 108 10.45 -11.36 -19.46
C ASP A 108 11.49 -12.30 -18.86
N LEU A 109 11.83 -12.15 -17.58
CA LEU A 109 12.69 -13.08 -16.85
C LEU A 109 11.99 -14.42 -16.61
N TYR A 110 10.71 -14.37 -16.24
CA TYR A 110 9.89 -15.58 -16.04
C TYR A 110 9.70 -16.34 -17.36
N LEU A 111 9.34 -15.64 -18.44
CA LEU A 111 9.17 -16.23 -19.77
C LEU A 111 10.48 -16.88 -20.25
N ARG A 112 11.62 -16.17 -20.16
CA ARG A 112 12.94 -16.72 -20.51
C ARG A 112 13.33 -17.94 -19.68
N TYR A 113 13.00 -17.95 -18.39
CA TYR A 113 13.24 -19.14 -17.57
C TYR A 113 12.38 -20.32 -18.04
N SER A 114 11.09 -20.10 -18.30
CA SER A 114 10.17 -21.15 -18.73
C SER A 114 10.46 -21.72 -20.13
N GLU A 115 11.07 -20.92 -21.01
CA GLU A 115 11.52 -21.37 -22.34
C GLU A 115 12.84 -22.16 -22.29
N SER A 116 13.62 -22.06 -21.21
CA SER A 116 14.90 -22.77 -21.06
C SER A 116 14.77 -24.19 -20.46
N GLU A 117 13.59 -24.55 -19.96
CA GLU A 117 13.26 -25.88 -19.43
C GLU A 117 12.54 -26.79 -20.44
N ASN A 118 12.38 -26.34 -21.70
CA ASN A 118 11.91 -27.14 -22.85
C ASN A 118 13.01 -27.26 -23.92
#